data_AF-F8E933-F1
#
_entry.id   AF-F8E933-F1
#
_cell.length_a   1.000
_cell.length_b   1.000
_cell.length_c   1.000
_cell.angle_alpha   90.00
_cell.angle_beta   90.00
_cell.angle_gamma   90.00
#
_symmetry.space_group_name_H-M   'P 1'
#
loop_
_entity.id
_entity.type
_entity.pdbx_description
1 polymer ?
#
loop_
_entity_poly.entity_id
_entity_poly.type
_entity_poly.pdbx_seq_one_letter_code
_entity_poly.pdbx_strand_id
1 'polypeptide(L)'
;MSKQKRVKDQFNWTPPHEQKGRFVFPLSDKVEERKPLLWLVRTNSEKNMVDDVFLVNLTGEVLDMVAAGNTGFQSIDDEEQVNLISGSRFVYENVETNEAVKVEEYDGILDYDSMLGITLYIKSKKLGNIQIGTDVKKGGVENMVLLWDTGETGKKAGVSEWDDD
;
A
#
# COMPACT_ATOMS: atom_id res chain seq x y z
N MET A 1 -5.80 19.26 0.59
CA MET A 1 -4.82 18.34 0.00
C MET A 1 -4.11 17.63 1.13
N SER A 2 -4.04 16.29 1.13
CA SER A 2 -3.27 15.56 2.14
C SER A 2 -1.77 15.83 1.96
N LYS A 3 -1.04 15.89 3.07
CA LYS A 3 0.37 16.27 3.11
C LYS A 3 1.25 15.05 2.84
N GLN A 4 2.23 15.21 1.95
CA GLN A 4 3.29 14.21 1.78
C GLN A 4 4.05 13.98 3.08
N LYS A 5 4.33 12.71 3.37
CA LYS A 5 5.08 12.28 4.55
C LYS A 5 6.07 11.19 4.18
N ARG A 6 7.25 11.26 4.79
CA ARG A 6 8.36 10.31 4.69
C ARG A 6 8.79 9.94 6.09
N VAL A 7 9.03 8.66 6.34
CA VAL A 7 9.54 8.15 7.62
C VAL A 7 10.58 7.08 7.33
N LYS A 8 11.63 6.98 8.16
CA LYS A 8 12.72 6.02 7.96
C LYS A 8 12.83 5.11 9.16
N ASP A 9 13.06 3.82 8.91
CA ASP A 9 13.28 2.79 9.93
C ASP A 9 12.14 2.66 10.98
N GLN A 10 10.92 3.07 10.63
CA GLN A 10 9.77 3.03 11.56
C GLN A 10 8.98 1.71 11.51
N PHE A 11 9.05 0.97 10.41
CA PHE A 11 8.22 -0.21 10.20
C PHE A 11 9.08 -1.46 10.14
N ASN A 12 8.81 -2.39 11.06
CA ASN A 12 9.43 -3.71 11.06
C ASN A 12 8.41 -4.73 10.55
N TRP A 13 8.81 -5.54 9.56
CA TRP A 13 8.00 -6.66 9.12
C TRP A 13 8.00 -7.76 10.19
N THR A 14 6.82 -8.24 10.54
CA THR A 14 6.64 -9.44 11.35
C THR A 14 5.85 -10.45 10.51
N PRO A 15 6.39 -11.65 10.23
CA PRO A 15 5.67 -12.67 9.47
C PRO A 15 4.31 -13.03 10.10
N PRO A 16 3.29 -13.41 9.31
CA PRO A 16 1.95 -13.71 9.84
C PRO A 16 1.92 -14.79 10.92
N HIS A 17 2.83 -15.77 10.87
CA HIS A 17 2.93 -16.85 11.86
C HIS A 17 3.55 -16.39 13.19
N GLU A 18 4.21 -15.24 13.22
CA GLU A 18 4.76 -14.62 14.44
C GLU A 18 3.86 -13.50 14.98
N GLN A 19 2.93 -12.99 14.16
CA GLN A 19 1.98 -11.98 14.57
C GLN A 19 0.93 -12.56 15.52
N LYS A 20 0.81 -11.97 16.71
CA LYS A 20 -0.21 -12.32 17.70
C LYS A 20 -1.59 -11.83 17.23
N GLY A 21 -2.51 -12.75 17.02
CA GLY A 21 -3.91 -12.45 16.76
C GLY A 21 -4.65 -11.96 18.01
N ARG A 22 -5.93 -11.60 17.83
CA ARG A 22 -6.82 -11.05 18.86
C ARG A 22 -6.96 -11.93 20.12
N PHE A 23 -6.61 -13.20 20.02
CA PHE A 23 -6.66 -14.19 21.10
C PHE A 23 -5.30 -14.85 21.39
N VAL A 24 -4.18 -14.17 21.09
CA VAL A 24 -2.79 -14.64 21.30
C VAL A 24 -2.35 -15.81 20.39
N PHE A 25 -3.27 -16.45 19.67
CA PHE A 25 -2.94 -17.38 18.59
C PHE A 25 -2.26 -16.67 17.40
N PRO A 26 -1.34 -17.33 16.70
CA PRO A 26 -0.74 -16.78 15.49
C PRO A 26 -1.82 -16.55 14.41
N LEU A 27 -1.62 -15.57 13.52
CA LEU A 27 -2.56 -15.32 12.42
C LEU A 27 -2.55 -16.43 11.36
N SER A 28 -1.52 -17.26 11.33
CA SER A 28 -1.38 -18.38 10.40
C SER A 28 -0.47 -19.46 10.99
N ASP A 29 -0.85 -20.73 10.85
CA ASP A 29 0.02 -21.87 11.20
C ASP A 29 1.05 -22.19 10.11
N LYS A 30 0.91 -21.58 8.92
CA LYS A 30 1.90 -21.71 7.84
C LYS A 30 3.06 -20.76 8.10
N VAL A 31 4.27 -21.33 8.20
CA VAL A 31 5.53 -20.58 8.23
C VAL A 31 5.67 -19.80 6.93
N GLU A 32 5.99 -18.52 7.06
CA GLU A 32 6.24 -17.59 5.96
C GLU A 32 7.70 -17.15 6.05
N GLU A 33 8.56 -17.76 5.22
CA GLU A 33 10.00 -17.53 5.23
C GLU A 33 10.42 -16.39 4.30
N ARG A 34 9.54 -15.97 3.38
CA ARG A 34 9.80 -14.92 2.42
C ARG A 34 9.85 -13.55 3.10
N LYS A 35 10.63 -12.64 2.53
CA LYS A 35 10.76 -11.27 3.03
C LYS A 35 10.10 -10.29 2.06
N PRO A 36 9.32 -9.30 2.56
CA PRO A 36 8.76 -8.29 1.68
C PRO A 36 9.86 -7.37 1.15
N LEU A 37 9.87 -7.11 -0.15
CA LEU A 37 10.64 -6.02 -0.76
C LEU A 37 9.85 -4.72 -0.78
N LEU A 38 8.55 -4.82 -1.04
CA LEU A 38 7.62 -3.71 -1.04
C LEU A 38 6.36 -4.15 -0.30
N TRP A 39 5.90 -3.33 0.65
CA TRP A 39 4.67 -3.61 1.38
C TRP A 39 4.00 -2.32 1.86
N LEU A 40 2.68 -2.41 2.03
CA LEU A 40 1.84 -1.35 2.55
C LEU A 40 1.63 -1.53 4.05
N VAL A 41 1.74 -0.43 4.78
CA VAL A 41 1.43 -0.33 6.21
C VAL A 41 0.40 0.75 6.43
N ARG A 42 -0.75 0.36 6.99
CA ARG A 42 -1.79 1.27 7.47
C ARG A 42 -1.53 1.57 8.94
N THR A 43 -1.44 2.85 9.26
CA THR A 43 -1.27 3.35 10.63
C THR A 43 -2.44 4.24 11.00
N ASN A 44 -3.03 3.99 12.16
CA ASN A 44 -4.10 4.83 12.67
C ASN A 44 -3.52 6.09 13.32
N SER A 45 -3.99 7.26 12.89
CA SER A 45 -3.79 8.50 13.62
C SER A 45 -4.93 8.65 14.63
N GLU A 46 -4.64 8.36 15.90
CA GLU A 46 -5.61 8.45 17.01
C GLU A 46 -6.33 9.81 17.07
N LYS A 47 -5.75 10.86 16.47
CA LYS A 47 -6.27 12.22 16.58
C LYS A 47 -7.47 12.54 15.69
N ASN A 48 -7.76 11.80 14.62
CA ASN A 48 -8.79 12.24 13.66
C ASN A 48 -9.61 11.12 12.98
N MET A 49 -9.54 9.86 13.44
CA MET A 49 -10.13 8.72 12.70
C MET A 49 -9.61 8.60 11.25
N VAL A 50 -8.41 9.13 11.00
CA VAL A 50 -7.76 9.10 9.70
C VAL A 50 -6.61 8.11 9.76
N ASP A 51 -6.59 7.17 8.82
CA ASP A 51 -5.52 6.20 8.67
C ASP A 51 -4.57 6.62 7.54
N ASP A 52 -3.29 6.78 7.87
CA ASP A 52 -2.24 6.96 6.87
C ASP A 52 -1.84 5.58 6.32
N VAL A 53 -1.67 5.46 5.00
CA VAL A 53 -1.07 4.28 4.37
C VAL A 53 0.31 4.63 3.84
N PHE A 54 1.31 3.82 4.19
CA PHE A 54 2.69 3.97 3.77
C PHE A 54 3.13 2.82 2.86
N LEU A 55 3.84 3.14 1.79
CA LEU A 55 4.67 2.17 1.06
C LEU A 55 6.04 2.12 1.72
N VAL A 56 6.48 0.93 2.15
CA VAL A 56 7.79 0.71 2.74
C VAL A 56 8.72 0.09 1.71
N ASN A 57 9.88 0.71 1.50
CA ASN A 57 10.92 0.23 0.60
C ASN A 57 11.97 -0.63 1.32
N LEU A 58 11.92 -1.95 1.10
CA LEU A 58 12.90 -2.92 1.59
C LEU A 58 13.64 -3.62 0.45
N THR A 59 13.67 -3.02 -0.74
CA THR A 59 14.29 -3.59 -1.95
C THR A 59 15.83 -3.68 -1.88
N GLY A 60 16.43 -2.99 -0.91
CA GLY A 60 17.89 -2.83 -0.84
C GLY A 60 18.45 -1.90 -1.92
N GLU A 61 17.59 -1.10 -2.56
CA GLU A 61 17.99 -0.01 -3.45
C GLU A 61 17.16 1.26 -3.21
N VAL A 62 17.57 2.35 -3.85
CA VAL A 62 16.78 3.58 -3.93
C VAL A 62 15.75 3.41 -5.05
N LEU A 63 14.50 3.73 -4.77
CA LEU A 63 13.48 3.86 -5.82
C LEU A 63 13.60 5.27 -6.39
N ASP A 64 13.87 5.36 -7.68
CA ASP A 64 14.03 6.63 -8.39
C ASP A 64 12.74 7.44 -8.30
N MET A 65 11.58 6.78 -8.44
CA MET A 65 10.27 7.40 -8.34
C MET A 65 9.23 6.46 -7.73
N VAL A 66 8.36 7.02 -6.90
CA VAL A 66 7.13 6.40 -6.41
C VAL A 66 5.99 7.40 -6.59
N ALA A 67 5.01 7.04 -7.41
CA ALA A 67 3.75 7.76 -7.50
C ALA A 67 2.58 6.90 -7.04
N ALA A 68 1.59 7.50 -6.39
CA ALA A 68 0.41 6.80 -5.91
C ALA A 68 -0.86 7.54 -6.32
N GLY A 69 -1.78 6.79 -6.93
CA GLY A 69 -3.17 7.19 -7.17
C GLY A 69 -4.13 6.25 -6.46
N ASN A 70 -5.40 6.64 -6.40
CA ASN A 70 -6.45 5.80 -5.85
C ASN A 70 -7.32 5.21 -6.97
N THR A 71 -7.90 4.06 -6.67
CA THR A 71 -8.90 3.41 -7.51
C THR A 71 -10.03 2.93 -6.62
N GLY A 72 -11.26 2.92 -7.13
CA GLY A 72 -12.40 2.55 -6.31
C GLY A 72 -13.73 3.05 -6.84
N PHE A 73 -14.77 2.83 -6.05
CA PHE A 73 -16.10 3.34 -6.31
C PHE A 73 -16.89 3.50 -5.01
N GLN A 74 -17.88 4.38 -5.04
CA GLN A 74 -18.87 4.53 -3.97
C GLN A 74 -20.27 4.40 -4.58
N SER A 75 -21.15 3.65 -3.91
CA SER A 75 -22.56 3.60 -4.26
C SER A 75 -23.28 4.77 -3.58
N ILE A 76 -23.96 5.60 -4.35
CA ILE A 76 -24.73 6.75 -3.82
C ILE A 76 -26.19 6.36 -3.59
N ASP A 77 -26.74 5.50 -4.46
CA ASP A 77 -28.09 4.93 -4.38
C ASP A 77 -28.09 3.52 -5.00
N ASP A 78 -29.21 2.80 -4.93
CA ASP A 78 -29.37 1.40 -5.38
C ASP A 78 -29.04 1.18 -6.87
N GLU A 79 -28.96 2.25 -7.68
CA GLU A 79 -28.72 2.19 -9.13
C GLU A 79 -27.49 2.99 -9.61
N GLU A 80 -26.80 3.76 -8.75
CA GLU A 80 -25.73 4.67 -9.20
C GLU A 80 -24.41 4.47 -8.43
N GLN A 81 -23.35 4.18 -9.19
CA GLN A 81 -21.98 4.04 -8.71
C GLN A 81 -21.11 5.17 -9.27
N VAL A 82 -20.35 5.84 -8.40
CA VAL A 82 -19.36 6.84 -8.81
C VAL A 82 -17.97 6.25 -8.70
N ASN A 83 -17.21 6.28 -9.80
CA ASN A 83 -15.81 5.86 -9.83
C ASN A 83 -14.94 6.88 -9.10
N LEU A 84 -14.15 6.40 -8.15
CA LEU A 84 -13.19 7.16 -7.34
C LEU A 84 -11.78 6.97 -7.89
N ILE A 85 -11.58 7.26 -9.18
CA ILE A 85 -10.27 7.22 -9.82
C ILE A 85 -9.69 8.63 -9.77
N SER A 86 -8.57 8.81 -9.08
CA SER A 86 -7.76 10.02 -9.16
C SER A 86 -6.39 9.72 -9.75
N GLY A 87 -5.86 10.66 -10.51
CA GLY A 87 -4.46 10.64 -10.94
C GLY A 87 -3.51 10.67 -9.74
N SER A 88 -2.21 10.52 -9.99
CA SER A 88 -1.19 10.43 -8.95
C SER A 88 -1.24 11.60 -7.95
N ARG A 89 -1.78 11.33 -6.75
CA ARG A 89 -1.95 12.29 -5.65
C ARG A 89 -0.66 12.47 -4.85
N PHE A 90 0.14 11.41 -4.78
CA PHE A 90 1.45 11.45 -4.13
C PHE A 90 2.52 11.10 -5.15
N VAL A 91 3.62 11.87 -5.16
CA VAL A 91 4.78 11.65 -6.02
C VAL A 91 6.03 11.92 -5.20
N TYR A 92 6.92 10.95 -5.18
CA TYR A 92 8.18 10.97 -4.45
C TYR A 92 9.31 10.58 -5.38
N GLU A 93 10.43 11.27 -5.27
CA GLU A 93 11.68 10.90 -5.92
C GLU A 93 12.68 10.40 -4.87
N ASN A 94 13.61 9.55 -5.29
CA ASN A 94 14.73 9.07 -4.47
C ASN A 94 14.27 8.52 -3.11
N VAL A 95 13.39 7.52 -3.12
CA VAL A 95 12.95 6.85 -1.89
C VAL A 95 14.02 5.86 -1.45
N GLU A 96 14.68 6.15 -0.33
CA GLU A 96 15.81 5.37 0.16
C GLU A 96 15.39 3.97 0.64
N THR A 97 16.37 3.08 0.79
CA THR A 97 16.16 1.81 1.48
C THR A 97 15.76 2.05 2.94
N ASN A 98 14.81 1.25 3.43
CA ASN A 98 14.15 1.36 4.74
C ASN A 98 13.37 2.67 4.95
N GLU A 99 13.18 3.46 3.90
CA GLU A 99 12.26 4.58 3.90
C GLU A 99 10.84 4.09 3.62
N ALA A 100 9.87 4.75 4.22
CA ALA A 100 8.47 4.59 3.93
C ALA A 100 7.83 5.94 3.59
N VAL A 101 7.04 5.95 2.51
CA VAL A 101 6.39 7.15 1.98
C VAL A 101 4.89 7.00 2.04
N LYS A 102 4.17 8.05 2.43
CA LYS A 102 2.71 8.04 2.49
C LYS A 102 2.14 7.98 1.09
N VAL A 103 1.31 6.98 0.81
CA VAL A 103 0.71 6.74 -0.51
C VAL A 103 -0.80 6.86 -0.51
N GLU A 104 -1.45 6.85 0.67
CA GLU A 104 -2.88 7.11 0.80
C GLU A 104 -3.25 7.62 2.20
N GLU A 105 -4.44 8.19 2.30
CA GLU A 105 -5.12 8.58 3.53
C GLU A 105 -6.57 8.11 3.47
N TYR A 106 -7.02 7.34 4.47
CA TYR A 106 -8.42 6.95 4.60
C TYR A 106 -9.07 7.68 5.78
N ASP A 107 -10.17 8.38 5.53
CA ASP A 107 -11.02 8.98 6.55
C ASP A 107 -12.06 7.94 7.00
N GLY A 108 -11.96 7.46 8.23
CA GLY A 108 -12.81 6.39 8.76
C GLY A 108 -14.29 6.74 8.86
N ILE A 109 -14.69 8.00 8.69
CA ILE A 109 -16.10 8.42 8.62
C ILE A 109 -16.55 8.50 7.16
N LEU A 110 -15.78 9.17 6.31
CA LEU A 110 -16.17 9.41 4.92
C LEU A 110 -15.95 8.20 4.00
N ASP A 111 -14.91 7.42 4.25
CA ASP A 111 -14.51 6.29 3.41
C ASP A 111 -15.09 4.96 3.89
N TYR A 112 -15.89 4.97 4.95
CA TYR A 112 -16.38 3.75 5.60
C TYR A 112 -17.23 2.87 4.67
N ASP A 113 -18.04 3.49 3.80
CA ASP A 113 -18.89 2.79 2.84
C ASP A 113 -18.26 2.67 1.43
N SER A 114 -17.06 3.22 1.25
CA SER A 114 -16.38 3.28 -0.04
C SER A 114 -15.55 2.02 -0.29
N MET A 115 -15.56 1.57 -1.54
CA MET A 115 -14.70 0.49 -2.03
C MET A 115 -13.45 1.15 -2.60
N LEU A 116 -12.31 1.01 -1.91
CA LEU A 116 -11.06 1.72 -2.22
C LEU A 116 -9.88 0.76 -2.39
N GLY A 117 -8.99 1.11 -3.32
CA GLY A 117 -7.70 0.46 -3.60
C GLY A 117 -6.66 1.51 -4.00
N ILE A 118 -5.41 1.08 -4.14
CA ILE A 118 -4.27 1.93 -4.44
C ILE A 118 -3.62 1.45 -5.74
N THR A 119 -3.24 2.39 -6.60
CA THR A 119 -2.36 2.14 -7.73
C THR A 119 -1.04 2.86 -7.49
N LEU A 120 0.05 2.11 -7.55
CA LEU A 120 1.41 2.61 -7.39
C LEU A 120 2.14 2.53 -8.72
N TYR A 121 2.94 3.54 -9.03
CA TYR A 121 3.91 3.53 -10.11
C TYR A 121 5.29 3.65 -9.48
N ILE A 122 6.15 2.69 -9.76
CA ILE A 122 7.49 2.59 -9.16
C ILE A 122 8.49 2.54 -10.30
N LYS A 123 9.55 3.34 -10.16
CA LYS A 123 10.72 3.34 -11.02
C LYS A 123 11.94 3.03 -10.18
N SER A 124 12.67 1.99 -10.53
CA SER A 124 13.98 1.72 -9.92
C SER A 124 14.90 0.98 -10.88
N LYS A 125 16.19 0.93 -10.53
CA LYS A 125 17.20 0.26 -11.34
C LYS A 125 16.96 -1.25 -11.46
N LYS A 126 16.61 -1.96 -10.37
CA LYS A 126 16.41 -3.42 -10.45
C LYS A 126 14.99 -3.82 -10.85
N LEU A 127 13.97 -3.06 -10.44
CA LEU A 127 12.58 -3.38 -10.74
C LEU A 127 12.14 -2.86 -12.11
N GLY A 128 12.84 -1.89 -12.68
CA GLY A 128 12.39 -1.19 -13.88
C GLY A 128 11.22 -0.26 -13.57
N ASN A 129 10.33 -0.11 -14.56
CA ASN A 129 9.11 0.67 -14.44
C ASN A 129 7.94 -0.29 -14.18
N ILE A 130 7.50 -0.40 -12.93
CA ILE A 130 6.39 -1.28 -12.56
C ILE A 130 5.19 -0.49 -12.02
N GLN A 131 4.01 -0.94 -12.40
CA GLN A 131 2.75 -0.52 -11.83
C GLN A 131 2.26 -1.63 -10.90
N ILE A 132 1.81 -1.26 -9.71
CA ILE A 132 1.24 -2.17 -8.73
C ILE A 132 -0.17 -1.71 -8.37
N GLY A 133 -1.18 -2.51 -8.72
CA GLY A 133 -2.56 -2.28 -8.29
C GLY A 133 -2.93 -3.19 -7.11
N THR A 134 -3.67 -2.68 -6.14
CA THR A 134 -4.26 -3.49 -5.07
C THR A 134 -5.71 -3.83 -5.37
N ASP A 135 -6.19 -4.94 -4.81
CA ASP A 135 -7.64 -5.20 -4.76
C ASP A 135 -8.40 -4.03 -4.11
N VAL A 136 -9.60 -3.77 -4.62
CA VAL A 136 -10.51 -2.79 -4.04
C VAL A 136 -11.26 -3.43 -2.86
N LYS A 137 -11.25 -2.78 -1.71
CA LYS A 137 -11.91 -3.25 -0.48
C LYS A 137 -12.70 -2.15 0.21
N LYS A 138 -13.76 -2.55 0.93
CA LYS A 138 -14.53 -1.64 1.77
C LYS A 138 -13.63 -1.03 2.85
N GLY A 139 -13.60 0.30 2.92
CA GLY A 139 -12.75 1.03 3.87
C GLY A 139 -11.25 1.03 3.52
N GLY A 140 -10.89 0.61 2.30
CA GLY A 140 -9.53 0.67 1.77
C GLY A 140 -8.63 -0.53 2.09
N VAL A 141 -7.35 -0.37 1.76
CA VAL A 141 -6.36 -1.43 1.92
C VAL A 141 -5.95 -1.62 3.39
N GLU A 142 -5.51 -2.84 3.70
CA GLU A 142 -4.94 -3.24 4.99
C GLU A 142 -3.41 -3.35 4.87
N ASN A 143 -2.72 -3.72 5.96
CA ASN A 143 -1.32 -4.13 5.86
C ASN A 143 -1.19 -5.29 4.88
N MET A 144 -0.36 -5.14 3.85
CA MET A 144 -0.19 -6.18 2.84
C MET A 144 1.16 -6.09 2.15
N VAL A 145 1.74 -7.26 1.84
CA VAL A 145 2.92 -7.33 0.97
C VAL A 145 2.49 -7.15 -0.47
N LEU A 146 3.27 -6.36 -1.22
CA LEU A 146 3.08 -6.12 -2.66
C LEU A 146 4.00 -7.01 -3.47
N LEU A 147 5.27 -7.10 -3.06
CA LEU A 147 6.32 -7.86 -3.73
C LEU A 147 7.21 -8.56 -2.71
N TRP A 148 7.46 -9.85 -2.93
CA TRP A 148 8.38 -10.67 -2.12
C TRP A 148 9.79 -10.69 -2.71
N ASP A 149 10.77 -11.03 -1.89
CA ASP A 149 12.18 -11.22 -2.28
C ASP A 149 12.39 -12.36 -3.28
N THR A 150 11.44 -13.32 -3.32
CA THR A 150 11.35 -14.37 -4.32
C THR A 150 10.93 -13.88 -5.71
N GLY A 151 10.51 -12.62 -5.84
CA GLY A 151 9.90 -12.05 -7.04
C GLY A 151 8.40 -12.36 -7.17
N GLU A 152 7.83 -13.13 -6.24
CA GLU A 152 6.39 -13.41 -6.22
C GLU A 152 5.60 -12.16 -5.82
N THR A 153 4.43 -12.00 -6.44
CA THR A 153 3.48 -10.94 -6.08
C THR A 153 2.71 -11.28 -4.81
N GLY A 154 2.37 -10.26 -4.03
CA GLY A 154 1.44 -10.37 -2.91
C GLY A 154 0.04 -10.82 -3.34
N LYS A 155 -0.66 -11.58 -2.48
CA LYS A 155 -1.95 -12.23 -2.82
C LYS A 155 -3.07 -11.30 -3.32
N LYS A 156 -3.02 -10.02 -2.98
CA LYS A 156 -4.06 -9.00 -3.32
C LYS A 156 -3.46 -7.85 -4.14
N ALA A 157 -2.33 -8.10 -4.77
CA ALA A 157 -1.62 -7.15 -5.60
C ALA A 157 -1.51 -7.73 -7.02
N GLY A 158 -1.64 -6.87 -8.02
CA GLY A 158 -1.26 -7.15 -9.41
C GLY A 158 -0.06 -6.29 -9.77
N VAL A 159 0.93 -6.87 -10.46
CA VAL A 159 2.11 -6.17 -10.95
C VAL A 159 2.12 -6.24 -12.46
N SER A 160 2.35 -5.11 -13.11
CA SER A 160 2.56 -5.00 -14.56
C SER A 160 3.68 -4.02 -14.86
N GLU A 161 4.28 -4.13 -16.04
CA GLU A 161 5.16 -3.07 -16.55
C GLU A 161 4.33 -1.87 -17.02
N TRP A 162 4.90 -0.67 -17.00
CA TRP A 162 4.29 0.51 -17.59
C TRP A 162 5.34 1.31 -18.38
N ASP A 163 4.91 1.87 -19.50
CA ASP A 163 5.76 2.68 -20.36
C ASP A 163 5.61 4.17 -20.01
N ASP A 164 6.76 4.84 -19.84
CA ASP A 164 6.90 6.29 -19.65
C ASP A 164 6.74 6.95 -21.05
N ASP A 165 5.53 6.91 -21.63
CA ASP A 165 5.23 7.58 -22.92
C ASP A 165 5.31 9.12 -22.83
#